data_AF-A0A3C0KDG3-F1
#
_entry.id   AF-A0A3C0KDG3-F1
#
_cell.length_a   1.000
_cell.length_b   1.000
_cell.length_c   1.000
_cell.angle_alpha   90.00
_cell.angle_beta   90.00
_cell.angle_gamma   90.00
#
_symmetry.space_group_name_H-M   'P 1'
#
loop_
_entity.id
_entity.type
_entity.pdbx_description
1 polymer ?
#
loop_
_entity_poly.entity_id
_entity_poly.type
_entity_poly.pdbx_seq_one_letter_code
_entity_poly.pdbx_strand_id
1 'polypeptide(L)'
;MTDLPRLLPSQLRLTVDPASLGFADTRELHVKSLPWIGQERAEQAARFGLLMDNPDYNLFVLGEVGSGRSSLLRELTHAVAAERPVPPDLCYLHNFDNPERPRALRMPAGQGRELRQRMQRLCRTLQTEIPLRLARDDFKAESERLQDAYKDEENKAFAELEQYAEARHFNLFRESGHLVFTLVGDDGNALTENEARALPRERRAEISKAEIELREQISHFLEQTRPMARVMNEALAALRRQVIKPLLDHELQEIRVSLKKQIKDSVKLGGYLEQVAHDVLEHIELFEAQETGDEERQLALESLLAQYQVNLVVDNSALRGAPVIV
;
A
#
# COMPACT_ATOMS: atom_id res chain seq x y z
N MET A 1 -71.38 57.43 -3.68
CA MET A 1 -70.21 57.28 -2.79
C MET A 1 -70.67 56.42 -1.63
N THR A 2 -70.27 55.16 -1.61
CA THR A 2 -70.65 54.22 -0.55
C THR A 2 -69.92 54.64 0.72
N ASP A 3 -70.69 54.97 1.76
CA ASP A 3 -70.17 55.41 3.05
C ASP A 3 -69.33 54.27 3.64
N LEU A 4 -68.02 54.46 3.74
CA LEU A 4 -67.13 53.46 4.34
C LEU A 4 -67.39 53.44 5.85
N PRO A 5 -67.63 52.27 6.46
CA PRO A 5 -67.96 52.19 7.88
C PRO A 5 -66.81 52.75 8.73
N ARG A 6 -67.15 53.67 9.64
CA ARG A 6 -66.21 54.31 10.57
C ARG A 6 -65.70 53.30 11.60
N LEU A 7 -64.39 53.06 11.62
CA LEU A 7 -63.75 52.18 12.60
C LEU A 7 -63.48 52.92 13.93
N LEU A 8 -63.71 52.22 15.05
CA LEU A 8 -63.35 52.67 16.39
C LEU A 8 -61.85 52.45 16.66
N PRO A 9 -61.18 53.24 17.51
CA PRO A 9 -59.75 53.06 17.83
C PRO A 9 -59.39 51.64 18.33
N SER A 10 -60.30 50.99 19.06
CA SER A 10 -60.12 49.60 19.52
C SER A 10 -60.11 48.58 18.39
N GLN A 11 -60.75 48.88 17.25
CA GLN A 11 -60.75 48.03 16.06
C GLN A 11 -59.48 48.20 15.21
N LEU A 12 -58.68 49.24 15.51
CA LEU A 12 -57.40 49.50 14.83
C LEU A 12 -56.21 48.85 15.53
N ARG A 13 -56.42 48.23 16.70
CA ARG A 13 -55.37 47.61 17.50
C ARG A 13 -55.73 46.18 17.89
N LEU A 14 -54.79 45.26 17.64
CA LEU A 14 -54.83 43.95 18.27
C LEU A 14 -54.51 44.09 19.77
N THR A 15 -55.45 43.65 20.62
CA THR A 15 -55.26 43.58 22.07
C THR A 15 -55.26 42.12 22.49
N VAL A 16 -54.14 41.65 23.03
CA VAL A 16 -54.01 40.30 23.58
C VAL A 16 -54.13 40.41 25.10
N ASP A 17 -55.00 39.60 25.70
CA ASP A 17 -55.12 39.48 27.15
C ASP A 17 -53.91 38.70 27.70
N PRO A 18 -53.03 39.31 28.52
CA PRO A 18 -51.85 38.62 29.06
C PRO A 18 -52.20 37.37 29.86
N ALA A 19 -53.35 37.37 30.57
CA ALA A 19 -53.76 36.20 31.35
C ALA A 19 -54.08 34.98 30.46
N SER A 20 -54.46 35.19 29.19
CA SER A 20 -54.73 34.12 28.24
C SER A 20 -53.49 33.33 27.80
N LEU A 21 -52.29 33.87 28.02
CA LEU A 21 -51.02 33.25 27.58
C LEU A 21 -50.55 32.13 28.51
N GLY A 22 -51.10 32.02 29.72
CA GLY A 22 -50.89 30.87 30.61
C GLY A 22 -49.51 30.80 31.30
N PHE A 23 -48.74 31.90 31.30
CA PHE A 23 -47.48 32.04 32.06
C PHE A 23 -47.43 33.43 32.71
N ALA A 24 -46.72 33.56 33.83
CA ALA A 24 -46.57 34.84 34.53
C ALA A 24 -45.36 35.63 34.01
N ASP A 25 -44.28 34.94 33.65
CA ASP A 25 -43.04 35.54 33.14
C ASP A 25 -42.48 34.74 31.95
N THR A 26 -41.91 35.43 30.95
CA THR A 26 -41.36 34.80 29.74
C THR A 26 -40.15 33.92 30.03
N ARG A 27 -39.51 34.04 31.19
CA ARG A 27 -38.46 33.13 31.65
C ARG A 27 -38.92 31.69 31.78
N GLU A 28 -40.22 31.47 32.01
CA GLU A 28 -40.83 30.14 32.08
C GLU A 28 -40.79 29.39 30.73
N LEU A 29 -40.60 30.11 29.62
CA LEU A 29 -40.58 29.54 28.27
C LEU A 29 -39.20 29.00 27.84
N HIS A 30 -38.12 29.33 28.56
CA HIS A 30 -36.75 28.90 28.19
C HIS A 30 -36.48 27.40 28.38
N VAL A 31 -37.35 26.67 29.07
CA VAL A 31 -37.11 25.27 29.47
C VAL A 31 -37.62 24.27 28.40
N LYS A 32 -38.37 24.73 27.38
CA LYS A 32 -39.01 23.84 26.41
C LYS A 32 -38.30 23.91 25.05
N SER A 33 -37.91 22.75 24.51
CA SER A 33 -37.59 22.65 23.09
C SER A 33 -38.82 23.07 22.30
N LEU A 34 -38.69 24.09 21.45
CA LEU A 34 -39.79 24.51 20.61
C LEU A 34 -39.95 23.48 19.48
N PRO A 35 -41.15 22.95 19.23
CA PRO A 35 -41.39 22.13 18.06
C PRO A 35 -41.19 22.96 16.79
N TRP A 36 -41.21 22.31 15.62
CA TRP A 36 -41.19 23.00 14.34
C TRP A 36 -42.25 24.11 14.29
N ILE A 37 -41.81 25.37 14.16
CA ILE A 37 -42.67 26.54 14.35
C ILE A 37 -43.28 26.96 12.99
N GLY A 38 -44.57 26.65 12.80
CA GLY A 38 -45.32 26.92 11.57
C GLY A 38 -44.81 26.12 10.37
N GLN A 39 -45.35 26.33 9.17
CA GLN A 39 -44.89 25.63 7.95
C GLN A 39 -45.03 24.09 8.05
N GLU A 40 -46.14 23.59 8.58
CA GLU A 40 -46.40 22.16 8.82
C GLU A 40 -46.23 21.33 7.54
N ARG A 41 -46.62 21.90 6.38
CA ARG A 41 -46.43 21.28 5.07
C ARG A 41 -44.94 21.11 4.73
N ALA A 42 -44.10 22.09 5.07
CA ALA A 42 -42.68 22.03 4.81
C ALA A 42 -41.99 21.01 5.73
N GLU A 43 -42.41 20.93 7.00
CA GLU A 43 -41.94 19.89 7.93
C GLU A 43 -42.22 18.49 7.39
N GLN A 44 -43.47 18.23 7.00
CA GLN A 44 -43.89 16.94 6.46
C GLN A 44 -43.09 16.57 5.21
N ALA A 45 -42.90 17.51 4.28
CA ALA A 45 -42.12 17.29 3.07
C ALA A 45 -40.63 17.04 3.37
N ALA A 46 -40.04 17.80 4.30
CA ALA A 46 -38.65 17.63 4.71
C ALA A 46 -38.44 16.28 5.42
N ARG A 47 -39.32 15.91 6.34
CA ARG A 47 -39.27 14.62 7.05
C ARG A 47 -39.43 13.46 6.07
N PHE A 48 -40.39 13.54 5.14
CA PHE A 48 -40.54 12.54 4.07
C PHE A 48 -39.25 12.40 3.25
N GLY A 49 -38.69 13.52 2.77
CA GLY A 49 -37.46 13.51 1.97
C GLY A 49 -36.24 12.95 2.72
N LEU A 50 -36.08 13.29 4.00
CA LEU A 50 -34.98 12.79 4.84
C LEU A 50 -35.08 11.28 5.15
N LEU A 51 -36.30 10.74 5.19
CA LEU A 51 -36.57 9.31 5.41
C LEU A 51 -36.50 8.48 4.14
N MET A 52 -36.32 9.08 2.96
CA MET A 52 -36.09 8.32 1.74
C MET A 52 -34.72 7.63 1.77
N ASP A 53 -34.70 6.34 1.44
CA ASP A 53 -33.50 5.51 1.35
C ASP A 53 -33.04 5.27 -0.10
N ASN A 54 -33.86 5.64 -1.09
CA ASN A 54 -33.56 5.37 -2.49
C ASN A 54 -32.38 6.23 -2.97
N PRO A 55 -31.44 5.64 -3.74
CA PRO A 55 -30.37 6.41 -4.37
C PRO A 55 -30.96 7.45 -5.34
N ASP A 56 -30.16 8.48 -5.63
CA ASP A 56 -30.46 9.56 -6.59
C ASP A 56 -31.60 10.53 -6.18
N TYR A 57 -32.09 10.44 -4.94
CA TYR A 57 -32.99 11.43 -4.35
C TYR A 57 -32.22 12.42 -3.47
N ASN A 58 -32.49 13.71 -3.66
CA ASN A 58 -31.94 14.79 -2.86
C ASN A 58 -33.07 15.73 -2.39
N LEU A 59 -32.96 16.24 -1.16
CA LEU A 59 -33.87 17.25 -0.64
C LEU A 59 -33.32 18.65 -0.91
N PHE A 60 -34.05 19.44 -1.69
CA PHE A 60 -33.76 20.86 -1.90
C PHE A 60 -34.77 21.72 -1.15
N VAL A 61 -34.29 22.72 -0.41
CA VAL A 61 -35.13 23.57 0.45
C VAL A 61 -35.06 25.01 -0.01
N LEU A 62 -36.23 25.56 -0.37
CA LEU A 62 -36.42 26.94 -0.79
C LEU A 62 -37.24 27.70 0.27
N GLY A 63 -36.88 28.96 0.52
CA GLY A 63 -37.67 29.85 1.38
C GLY A 63 -37.11 31.27 1.43
N GLU A 64 -37.92 32.21 1.87
CA GLU A 64 -37.55 33.62 2.02
C GLU A 64 -36.48 33.83 3.09
N VAL A 65 -35.65 34.86 2.93
CA VAL A 65 -34.64 35.24 3.93
C VAL A 65 -35.33 35.55 5.26
N GLY A 66 -34.78 35.03 6.36
CA GLY A 66 -35.37 35.19 7.70
C GLY A 66 -36.44 34.16 8.06
N SER A 67 -36.78 33.21 7.18
CA SER A 67 -37.78 32.17 7.47
C SER A 67 -37.38 31.12 8.51
N GLY A 68 -36.14 31.17 9.03
CA GLY A 68 -35.62 30.15 9.93
C GLY A 68 -35.32 28.79 9.28
N ARG A 69 -35.44 28.67 7.94
CA ARG A 69 -35.30 27.40 7.21
C ARG A 69 -34.06 26.59 7.59
N SER A 70 -32.89 27.22 7.67
CA SER A 70 -31.63 26.51 7.97
C SER A 70 -31.62 25.95 9.39
N SER A 71 -32.14 26.70 10.36
CA SER A 71 -32.24 26.25 11.76
C SER A 71 -33.21 25.07 11.89
N LEU A 72 -34.41 25.20 11.33
CA LEU A 72 -35.44 24.15 11.34
C LEU A 72 -34.96 22.87 10.64
N LEU A 73 -34.34 22.99 9.47
CA LEU A 73 -33.81 21.84 8.75
C LEU A 73 -32.64 21.18 9.48
N ARG A 74 -31.78 21.96 10.13
CA ARG A 74 -30.66 21.42 10.91
C ARG A 74 -31.17 20.59 12.08
N GLU A 75 -32.14 21.11 12.83
CA GLU A 75 -32.75 20.40 13.96
C GLU A 75 -33.44 19.10 13.51
N LEU A 76 -34.26 19.17 12.45
CA LEU A 76 -34.93 17.99 11.90
C LEU A 76 -33.93 16.95 11.36
N THR A 77 -32.88 17.41 10.66
CA THR A 77 -31.82 16.51 10.15
C THR A 77 -31.10 15.81 11.29
N HIS A 78 -30.76 16.50 12.38
CA HIS A 78 -30.16 15.88 13.56
C HIS A 78 -31.08 14.85 14.22
N ALA A 79 -32.38 15.17 14.35
CA ALA A 79 -33.35 14.25 14.93
C ALA A 79 -33.48 12.96 14.09
N VAL A 80 -33.63 13.08 12.76
CA VAL A 80 -33.72 11.92 11.85
C VAL A 80 -32.41 11.13 11.83
N ALA A 81 -31.27 11.82 11.79
CA ALA A 81 -29.97 11.16 11.73
C ALA A 81 -29.66 10.33 12.98
N ALA A 82 -30.11 10.77 14.15
CA ALA A 82 -29.94 10.05 15.41
C ALA A 82 -30.66 8.68 15.44
N GLU A 83 -31.74 8.54 14.67
CA GLU A 83 -32.52 7.29 14.55
C GLU A 83 -31.99 6.36 13.45
N ARG A 84 -31.10 6.85 12.58
CA ARG A 84 -30.53 6.06 11.48
C ARG A 84 -29.34 5.22 11.93
N PRO A 85 -29.08 4.08 11.28
CA PRO A 85 -27.91 3.25 11.61
C PRO A 85 -26.61 4.02 11.35
N VAL A 86 -25.59 3.73 12.16
CA VAL A 86 -24.24 4.24 11.93
C VAL A 86 -23.74 3.74 10.56
N PRO A 87 -23.29 4.64 9.66
CA PRO A 87 -22.77 4.22 8.36
C PRO A 87 -21.46 3.45 8.50
N PRO A 88 -21.10 2.63 7.49
CA PRO A 88 -19.82 1.94 7.47
C PRO A 88 -18.65 2.93 7.43
N ASP A 89 -17.51 2.52 7.99
CA ASP A 89 -16.22 3.17 7.76
C ASP A 89 -15.83 3.06 6.28
N LEU A 90 -15.07 4.04 5.78
CA LEU A 90 -14.52 4.03 4.43
C LEU A 90 -12.99 4.03 4.49
N CYS A 91 -12.40 2.98 3.94
CA CYS A 91 -10.96 2.83 3.79
C CYS A 91 -10.57 2.85 2.31
N TYR A 92 -9.42 3.44 1.99
CA TYR A 92 -8.71 3.18 0.73
C TYR A 92 -7.56 2.22 0.94
N LEU A 93 -7.52 1.20 0.08
CA LEU A 93 -6.43 0.25 -0.02
C LEU A 93 -5.63 0.55 -1.29
N HIS A 94 -4.33 0.26 -1.24
CA HIS A 94 -3.51 0.25 -2.44
C HIS A 94 -4.06 -0.78 -3.45
N ASN A 95 -3.98 -0.43 -4.74
CA ASN A 95 -4.41 -1.28 -5.83
C ASN A 95 -3.19 -1.72 -6.63
N PHE A 96 -2.67 -2.91 -6.34
CA PHE A 96 -1.47 -3.44 -6.98
C PHE A 96 -1.61 -3.56 -8.50
N ASP A 97 -2.81 -3.82 -9.02
CA ASP A 97 -3.06 -3.95 -10.47
C ASP A 97 -3.18 -2.58 -11.17
N ASN A 98 -3.56 -1.54 -10.42
CA ASN A 98 -3.71 -0.18 -10.96
C ASN A 98 -3.45 0.86 -9.85
N PRO A 99 -2.17 1.20 -9.59
CA PRO A 99 -1.76 2.07 -8.47
C PRO A 99 -2.47 3.42 -8.43
N GLU A 100 -2.80 3.99 -9.59
CA GLU A 100 -3.51 5.27 -9.74
C GLU A 100 -5.00 5.21 -9.35
N ARG A 101 -5.53 4.01 -9.06
CA ARG A 101 -6.94 3.78 -8.73
C ARG A 101 -7.07 3.04 -7.40
N PRO A 102 -6.96 3.73 -6.25
CA PRO A 102 -7.08 3.10 -4.94
C PRO A 102 -8.43 2.41 -4.76
N ARG A 103 -8.43 1.26 -4.09
CA ARG A 103 -9.65 0.45 -3.89
C ARG A 103 -10.40 0.95 -2.67
N ALA A 104 -11.66 1.35 -2.87
CA ALA A 104 -12.57 1.66 -1.77
C ALA A 104 -13.06 0.38 -1.08
N LEU A 105 -12.84 0.31 0.22
CA LEU A 105 -13.28 -0.78 1.10
C LEU A 105 -14.24 -0.21 2.16
N ARG A 106 -15.48 -0.71 2.19
CA ARG A 106 -16.45 -0.38 3.23
C ARG A 106 -16.36 -1.39 4.37
N MET A 107 -16.12 -0.88 5.57
CA MET A 107 -15.98 -1.68 6.79
C MET A 107 -17.10 -1.35 7.76
N PRO A 108 -17.53 -2.27 8.63
CA PRO A 108 -18.39 -1.92 9.76
C PRO A 108 -17.77 -0.78 10.58
N ALA A 109 -18.62 0.05 11.19
CA ALA A 109 -18.16 1.21 11.95
C ALA A 109 -17.11 0.82 13.01
N GLY A 110 -15.97 1.50 12.99
CA GLY A 110 -14.81 1.25 13.85
C GLY A 110 -13.87 0.12 13.42
N GLN A 111 -14.29 -0.80 12.54
CA GLN A 111 -13.38 -1.84 12.04
C GLN A 111 -12.35 -1.31 11.05
N GLY A 112 -12.57 -0.15 10.42
CA GLY A 112 -11.57 0.49 9.58
C GLY A 112 -10.33 0.91 10.38
N ARG A 113 -10.55 1.40 11.61
CA ARG A 113 -9.46 1.71 12.56
C ARG A 113 -8.69 0.47 12.99
N GLU A 114 -9.40 -0.61 13.29
CA GLU A 114 -8.78 -1.89 13.65
C GLU A 114 -7.93 -2.44 12.51
N LEU A 115 -8.46 -2.46 11.28
CA LEU A 115 -7.71 -2.90 10.09
C LEU A 115 -6.43 -2.06 9.89
N ARG A 116 -6.53 -0.73 9.98
CA ARG A 116 -5.36 0.16 9.87
C ARG A 116 -4.28 -0.18 10.90
N GLN A 117 -4.66 -0.35 12.17
CA GLN A 117 -3.72 -0.67 13.24
C GLN A 117 -3.08 -2.04 13.03
N ARG A 118 -3.84 -3.04 12.60
CA ARG A 118 -3.35 -4.38 12.30
C ARG A 118 -2.36 -4.39 11.14
N MET A 119 -2.66 -3.69 10.05
CA MET A 119 -1.73 -3.57 8.91
C MET A 119 -0.45 -2.81 9.31
N GLN A 120 -0.55 -1.76 10.12
CA GLN A 120 0.63 -1.09 10.68
C GLN A 120 1.48 -2.02 11.56
N ARG A 121 0.83 -2.87 12.35
CA ARG A 121 1.52 -3.88 13.16
C ARG A 121 2.21 -4.92 12.27
N LEU A 122 1.51 -5.43 11.25
CA LEU A 122 2.08 -6.34 10.25
C LEU A 122 3.37 -5.75 9.66
N CYS A 123 3.35 -4.50 9.17
CA CYS A 123 4.55 -3.87 8.61
C CYS A 123 5.74 -3.85 9.59
N ARG A 124 5.49 -3.64 10.89
CA ARG A 124 6.54 -3.68 11.93
C ARG A 124 7.01 -5.11 12.20
N THR A 125 6.08 -6.06 12.26
CA THR A 125 6.37 -7.49 12.42
C THR A 125 7.25 -7.98 11.27
N LEU A 126 6.91 -7.66 10.02
CA LEU A 126 7.71 -8.08 8.84
C LEU A 126 9.15 -7.54 8.90
N GLN A 127 9.32 -6.26 9.23
CA GLN A 127 10.65 -5.64 9.39
C GLN A 127 11.51 -6.29 10.49
N THR A 128 10.88 -6.90 11.49
CA THR A 128 11.61 -7.49 12.64
C THR A 128 11.83 -9.00 12.45
N GLU A 129 10.76 -9.72 12.09
CA GLU A 129 10.73 -11.18 12.06
C GLU A 129 11.37 -11.77 10.79
N ILE A 130 11.27 -11.10 9.64
CA ILE A 130 11.91 -11.59 8.41
C ILE A 130 13.43 -11.67 8.57
N PRO A 131 14.16 -10.59 8.91
CA PRO A 131 15.60 -10.68 9.11
C PRO A 131 15.99 -11.67 10.21
N LEU A 132 15.22 -11.76 11.31
CA LEU A 132 15.47 -12.75 12.36
C LEU A 132 15.39 -14.20 11.86
N ARG A 133 14.43 -14.50 10.97
CA ARG A 133 14.27 -15.84 10.39
C ARG A 133 15.34 -16.16 9.36
N LEU A 134 15.73 -15.19 8.53
CA LEU A 134 16.83 -15.33 7.58
C LEU A 134 18.21 -15.37 8.27
N ALA A 135 18.30 -14.95 9.53
CA ALA A 135 19.53 -15.04 10.31
C ALA A 135 19.74 -16.41 11.00
N ARG A 136 18.75 -17.31 10.97
CA ARG A 136 18.83 -18.62 11.64
C ARG A 136 19.82 -19.55 10.94
N ASP A 137 20.49 -20.38 11.76
CA ASP A 137 21.54 -21.29 11.31
C ASP A 137 21.06 -22.26 10.21
N ASP A 138 19.83 -22.79 10.34
CA ASP A 138 19.26 -23.70 9.32
C ASP A 138 19.15 -23.05 7.94
N PHE A 139 18.73 -21.78 7.88
CA PHE A 139 18.63 -21.04 6.61
C PHE A 139 20.02 -20.70 6.07
N LYS A 140 20.94 -20.25 6.95
CA LYS A 140 22.32 -19.92 6.55
C LYS A 140 23.04 -21.12 5.98
N ALA A 141 22.98 -22.26 6.65
CA ALA A 141 23.63 -23.49 6.21
C ALA A 141 23.09 -23.95 4.84
N GLU A 142 21.78 -23.90 4.62
CA GLU A 142 21.19 -24.29 3.33
C GLU A 142 21.49 -23.26 2.22
N SER A 143 21.49 -21.97 2.54
CA SER A 143 21.90 -20.91 1.61
C SER A 143 23.37 -21.04 1.20
N GLU A 144 24.26 -21.28 2.16
CA GLU A 144 25.69 -21.54 1.92
C GLU A 144 25.87 -22.79 1.04
N ARG A 145 25.17 -23.88 1.35
CA ARG A 145 25.21 -25.12 0.54
C ARG A 145 24.83 -24.88 -0.93
N LEU A 146 23.80 -24.06 -1.19
CA LEU A 146 23.39 -23.70 -2.54
C LEU A 146 24.43 -22.85 -3.28
N GLN A 147 25.01 -21.87 -2.57
CA GLN A 147 26.05 -21.00 -3.13
C GLN A 147 27.35 -21.77 -3.41
N ASP A 148 27.75 -22.66 -2.50
CA ASP A 148 28.97 -23.45 -2.64
C ASP A 148 28.84 -24.46 -3.79
N ALA A 149 27.68 -25.10 -3.94
CA ALA A 149 27.41 -25.97 -5.08
C ALA A 149 27.55 -25.23 -6.43
N TYR A 150 27.10 -23.97 -6.50
CA TYR A 150 27.31 -23.13 -7.69
C TYR A 150 28.77 -22.75 -7.88
N LYS A 151 29.46 -22.30 -6.81
CA LYS A 151 30.87 -21.91 -6.85
C LYS A 151 31.75 -23.08 -7.29
N ASP A 152 31.51 -24.28 -6.79
CA ASP A 152 32.28 -25.48 -7.17
C ASP A 152 32.17 -25.76 -8.66
N GLU A 153 30.97 -25.65 -9.23
CA GLU A 153 30.74 -25.92 -10.65
C GLU A 153 31.27 -24.78 -11.54
N GLU A 154 31.13 -23.53 -11.11
CA GLU A 154 31.75 -22.38 -11.79
C GLU A 154 33.28 -22.45 -11.76
N ASN A 155 33.87 -22.86 -10.63
CA ASN A 155 35.31 -23.01 -10.48
C ASN A 155 35.88 -24.11 -11.38
N LYS A 156 35.16 -25.24 -11.56
CA LYS A 156 35.56 -26.27 -12.54
C LYS A 156 35.56 -25.72 -13.97
N ALA A 157 34.46 -25.07 -14.37
CA ALA A 157 34.34 -24.48 -15.70
C ALA A 157 35.41 -23.40 -15.94
N PHE A 158 35.76 -22.65 -14.90
CA PHE A 158 36.81 -21.64 -14.97
C PHE A 158 38.21 -22.25 -15.05
N ALA A 159 38.50 -23.31 -14.30
CA ALA A 159 39.78 -24.01 -14.37
C ALA A 159 40.02 -24.61 -15.77
N GLU A 160 38.97 -25.11 -16.43
CA GLU A 160 39.06 -25.56 -17.83
C GLU A 160 39.40 -24.41 -18.79
N LEU A 161 38.79 -23.24 -18.58
CA LEU A 161 39.06 -22.03 -19.36
C LEU A 161 40.48 -21.48 -19.11
N GLU A 162 40.94 -21.51 -17.87
CA GLU A 162 42.29 -21.10 -17.46
C GLU A 162 43.34 -22.00 -18.13
N GLN A 163 43.17 -23.32 -18.09
CA GLN A 163 44.05 -24.26 -18.81
C GLN A 163 44.05 -24.04 -20.33
N TYR A 164 42.89 -23.71 -20.91
CA TYR A 164 42.79 -23.38 -22.33
C TYR A 164 43.57 -22.11 -22.69
N ALA A 165 43.54 -21.10 -21.81
CA ALA A 165 44.29 -19.85 -21.94
C ALA A 165 45.80 -20.08 -21.79
N GLU A 166 46.23 -20.82 -20.77
CA GLU A 166 47.64 -21.14 -20.51
C GLU A 166 48.28 -21.89 -21.69
N ALA A 167 47.56 -22.87 -22.26
CA ALA A 167 48.01 -23.62 -23.45
C ALA A 167 48.26 -22.73 -24.68
N ARG A 168 47.76 -21.49 -24.68
CA ARG A 168 47.91 -20.48 -25.73
C ARG A 168 48.76 -19.28 -25.31
N HIS A 169 49.50 -19.41 -24.20
CA HIS A 169 50.35 -18.36 -23.63
C HIS A 169 49.56 -17.13 -23.14
N PHE A 170 48.32 -17.32 -22.68
CA PHE A 170 47.55 -16.28 -22.01
C PHE A 170 47.39 -16.62 -20.53
N ASN A 171 47.57 -15.62 -19.67
CA ASN A 171 47.14 -15.68 -18.28
C ASN A 171 45.74 -15.07 -18.19
N LEU A 172 44.80 -15.78 -17.55
CA LEU A 172 43.41 -15.36 -17.39
C LEU A 172 43.10 -15.27 -15.90
N PHE A 173 42.62 -14.11 -15.45
CA PHE A 173 42.24 -13.90 -14.05
C PHE A 173 40.96 -13.07 -13.94
N ARG A 174 40.36 -13.12 -12.74
CA ARG A 174 39.15 -12.36 -12.40
C ARG A 174 39.56 -11.09 -11.67
N GLU A 175 39.20 -9.93 -12.22
CA GLU A 175 39.42 -8.64 -11.58
C GLU A 175 38.09 -7.91 -11.44
N SER A 176 37.67 -7.65 -10.20
CA SER A 176 36.39 -6.96 -9.89
C SER A 176 35.16 -7.54 -10.61
N GLY A 177 35.11 -8.86 -10.81
CA GLY A 177 34.02 -9.55 -11.51
C GLY A 177 34.13 -9.58 -13.04
N HIS A 178 35.22 -9.04 -13.60
CA HIS A 178 35.52 -9.11 -15.03
C HIS A 178 36.61 -10.14 -15.33
N LEU A 179 36.45 -10.84 -16.44
CA LEU A 179 37.48 -11.72 -16.99
C LEU A 179 38.50 -10.87 -17.75
N VAL A 180 39.74 -10.87 -17.27
CA VAL A 180 40.87 -10.14 -17.87
C VAL A 180 41.91 -11.18 -18.29
N PHE A 181 42.39 -11.07 -19.53
CA PHE A 181 43.47 -11.93 -20.02
C PHE A 181 44.64 -11.10 -20.53
N THR A 182 45.85 -11.61 -20.32
CA THR A 182 47.11 -10.97 -20.74
C THR A 182 48.00 -11.98 -21.43
N LEU A 183 48.65 -11.59 -22.52
CA LEU A 183 49.63 -12.42 -23.22
C LEU A 183 50.91 -12.55 -22.36
N VAL A 184 51.42 -13.75 -22.23
CA VAL A 184 52.61 -14.10 -21.44
C VAL A 184 53.76 -14.44 -22.37
N GLY A 185 54.95 -13.91 -22.08
CA GLY A 185 56.19 -14.23 -22.79
C GLY A 185 56.83 -15.53 -22.34
N ASP A 186 57.89 -15.96 -23.04
CA ASP A 186 58.63 -17.20 -22.70
C ASP A 186 59.32 -17.13 -21.32
N ASP A 187 59.49 -15.93 -20.78
CA ASP A 187 60.03 -15.65 -19.44
C ASP A 187 58.96 -15.70 -18.34
N GLY A 188 57.71 -15.96 -18.68
CA GLY A 188 56.57 -16.03 -17.75
C GLY A 188 56.00 -14.66 -17.35
N ASN A 189 56.50 -13.56 -17.91
CA ASN A 189 56.01 -12.21 -17.62
C ASN A 189 54.97 -11.74 -18.66
N ALA A 190 54.09 -10.83 -18.25
CA ALA A 190 53.14 -10.20 -19.17
C ALA A 190 53.88 -9.37 -20.23
N LEU A 191 53.64 -9.68 -21.51
CA LEU A 191 54.25 -8.97 -22.64
C LEU A 191 53.68 -7.56 -22.75
N THR A 192 54.57 -6.56 -22.86
CA THR A 192 54.16 -5.19 -23.16
C THR A 192 53.76 -5.04 -24.63
N GLU A 193 52.94 -4.04 -24.95
CA GLU A 193 52.47 -3.80 -26.33
C GLU A 193 53.64 -3.60 -27.32
N ASN A 194 54.75 -3.03 -26.87
CA ASN A 194 55.96 -2.83 -27.68
C ASN A 194 56.68 -4.15 -27.98
N GLU A 195 56.77 -5.06 -27.02
CA GLU A 195 57.39 -6.38 -27.19
C GLU A 195 56.54 -7.28 -28.09
N ALA A 196 55.21 -7.25 -27.92
CA ALA A 196 54.28 -7.96 -28.80
C ALA A 196 54.35 -7.47 -30.27
N ARG A 197 54.60 -6.17 -30.51
CA ARG A 197 54.78 -5.60 -31.86
C ARG A 197 56.13 -5.93 -32.49
N ALA A 198 57.16 -6.12 -31.67
CA ALA A 198 58.51 -6.49 -32.11
C ALA A 198 58.58 -7.94 -32.61
N LEU A 199 57.60 -8.78 -32.28
CA LEU A 199 57.52 -10.18 -32.73
C LEU A 199 57.44 -10.31 -34.26
N PRO A 200 57.92 -11.42 -34.84
CA PRO A 200 57.75 -11.73 -36.26
C PRO A 200 56.29 -11.70 -36.70
N ARG A 201 56.04 -11.33 -37.96
CA ARG A 201 54.68 -11.21 -38.51
C ARG A 201 53.89 -12.52 -38.43
N GLU A 202 54.57 -13.66 -38.59
CA GLU A 202 53.99 -15.00 -38.45
C GLU A 202 53.52 -15.27 -37.01
N ARG A 203 54.36 -15.01 -36.01
CA ARG A 203 53.96 -15.15 -34.60
C ARG A 203 52.84 -14.21 -34.19
N ARG A 204 52.82 -12.98 -34.71
CA ARG A 204 51.69 -12.04 -34.48
C ARG A 204 50.37 -12.57 -35.06
N ALA A 205 50.40 -13.23 -36.21
CA ALA A 205 49.20 -13.82 -36.81
C ALA A 205 48.67 -15.00 -35.98
N GLU A 206 49.56 -15.83 -35.43
CA GLU A 206 49.18 -16.94 -34.56
C GLU A 206 48.63 -16.47 -33.21
N ILE A 207 49.24 -15.46 -32.59
CA ILE A 207 48.73 -14.83 -31.36
C ILE A 207 47.34 -14.24 -31.61
N SER A 208 47.14 -13.53 -32.72
CA SER A 208 45.83 -12.97 -33.06
C SER A 208 44.77 -14.06 -33.24
N LYS A 209 45.13 -15.19 -33.86
CA LYS A 209 44.22 -16.33 -33.99
C LYS A 209 43.90 -16.96 -32.62
N ALA A 210 44.92 -17.17 -31.78
CA ALA A 210 44.75 -17.70 -30.43
C ALA A 210 43.90 -16.78 -29.54
N GLU A 211 44.02 -15.46 -29.71
CA GLU A 211 43.16 -14.48 -29.03
C GLU A 211 41.70 -14.61 -29.45
N ILE A 212 41.42 -14.77 -30.76
CA ILE A 212 40.05 -14.98 -31.26
C ILE A 212 39.47 -16.27 -30.67
N GLU A 213 40.23 -17.37 -30.71
CA GLU A 213 39.82 -18.66 -30.13
C GLU A 213 39.57 -18.55 -28.61
N LEU A 214 40.41 -17.81 -27.87
CA LEU A 214 40.23 -17.57 -26.44
C LEU A 214 38.96 -16.76 -26.17
N ARG A 215 38.69 -15.71 -26.95
CA ARG A 215 37.45 -14.92 -26.83
C ARG A 215 36.20 -15.75 -27.08
N GLU A 216 36.24 -16.67 -28.06
CA GLU A 216 35.16 -17.63 -28.30
C GLU A 216 34.94 -18.56 -27.10
N GLN A 217 36.00 -19.09 -26.51
CA GLN A 217 35.89 -19.93 -25.30
C GLN A 217 35.39 -19.15 -24.08
N ILE A 218 35.83 -17.90 -23.89
CA ILE A 218 35.28 -17.01 -22.86
C ILE A 218 33.77 -16.82 -23.08
N SER A 219 33.32 -16.62 -24.32
CA SER A 219 31.89 -16.52 -24.63
C SER A 219 31.14 -17.79 -24.25
N HIS A 220 31.67 -18.97 -24.59
CA HIS A 220 31.07 -20.26 -24.22
C HIS A 220 30.99 -20.45 -22.71
N PHE A 221 32.05 -20.10 -21.96
CA PHE A 221 32.05 -20.10 -20.49
C PHE A 221 30.94 -19.21 -19.92
N LEU A 222 30.78 -17.99 -20.44
CA LEU A 222 29.72 -17.08 -20.00
C LEU A 222 28.31 -17.60 -20.36
N GLU A 223 28.15 -18.22 -21.52
CA GLU A 223 26.89 -18.85 -21.93
C GLU A 223 26.52 -20.05 -21.05
N GLN A 224 27.51 -20.80 -20.56
CA GLN A 224 27.31 -21.93 -19.66
C GLN A 224 27.03 -21.48 -18.21
N THR A 225 27.74 -20.47 -17.72
CA THR A 225 27.66 -20.02 -16.31
C THR A 225 26.45 -19.12 -16.01
N ARG A 226 25.97 -18.34 -16.98
CA ARG A 226 24.79 -17.47 -16.81
C ARG A 226 23.52 -18.24 -16.37
N PRO A 227 23.13 -19.35 -17.03
CA PRO A 227 22.00 -20.18 -16.56
C PRO A 227 22.21 -20.71 -15.15
N MET A 228 23.43 -21.14 -14.80
CA MET A 228 23.75 -21.66 -13.47
C MET A 228 23.55 -20.61 -12.38
N ALA A 229 24.01 -19.38 -12.62
CA ALA A 229 23.80 -18.25 -11.70
C ALA A 229 22.31 -17.95 -11.51
N ARG A 230 21.53 -18.01 -12.60
CA ARG A 230 20.08 -17.83 -12.55
C ARG A 230 19.41 -18.93 -11.71
N VAL A 231 19.77 -20.19 -11.92
CA VAL A 231 19.22 -21.31 -11.12
C VAL A 231 19.56 -21.15 -9.63
N MET A 232 20.79 -20.75 -9.31
CA MET A 232 21.19 -20.45 -7.93
C MET A 232 20.32 -19.34 -7.32
N ASN A 233 20.16 -18.21 -8.02
CA ASN A 233 19.35 -17.09 -7.54
C ASN A 233 17.87 -17.47 -7.37
N GLU A 234 17.31 -18.23 -8.31
CA GLU A 234 15.93 -18.75 -8.19
C GLU A 234 15.79 -19.72 -7.01
N ALA A 235 16.78 -20.57 -6.75
CA ALA A 235 16.80 -21.47 -5.60
C ALA A 235 16.90 -20.72 -4.26
N LEU A 236 17.76 -19.69 -4.18
CA LEU A 236 17.85 -18.82 -3.00
C LEU A 236 16.55 -18.06 -2.75
N ALA A 237 15.93 -17.51 -3.79
CA ALA A 237 14.62 -16.86 -3.69
C ALA A 237 13.53 -17.84 -3.22
N ALA A 238 13.50 -19.07 -3.76
CA ALA A 238 12.56 -20.11 -3.34
C ALA A 238 12.77 -20.50 -1.87
N LEU A 239 14.02 -20.65 -1.43
CA LEU A 239 14.36 -20.94 -0.03
C LEU A 239 13.87 -19.84 0.91
N ARG A 240 14.13 -18.57 0.58
CA ARG A 240 13.62 -17.40 1.33
C ARG A 240 12.09 -17.45 1.43
N ARG A 241 11.39 -17.67 0.32
CA ARG A 241 9.92 -17.78 0.29
C ARG A 241 9.42 -18.92 1.17
N GLN A 242 10.08 -20.08 1.14
CA GLN A 242 9.72 -21.23 1.97
C GLN A 242 9.81 -20.92 3.47
N VAL A 243 10.83 -20.16 3.90
CA VAL A 243 11.02 -19.80 5.31
C VAL A 243 10.03 -18.70 5.76
N ILE A 244 9.74 -17.73 4.90
CA ILE A 244 8.93 -16.55 5.25
C ILE A 244 7.43 -16.79 5.06
N LYS A 245 7.01 -17.58 4.08
CA LYS A 245 5.58 -17.81 3.78
C LYS A 245 4.75 -18.25 5.00
N PRO A 246 5.20 -19.18 5.87
CA PRO A 246 4.41 -19.59 7.03
C PRO A 246 4.16 -18.47 8.04
N LEU A 247 5.14 -17.56 8.22
CA LEU A 247 4.98 -16.36 9.06
C LEU A 247 3.90 -15.46 8.46
N LEU A 248 3.99 -15.19 7.16
CA LEU A 248 3.08 -14.30 6.46
C LEU A 248 1.65 -14.83 6.43
N ASP A 249 1.48 -16.13 6.12
CA ASP A 249 0.19 -16.82 6.15
C ASP A 249 -0.46 -16.70 7.54
N HIS A 250 0.32 -16.87 8.61
CA HIS A 250 -0.16 -16.75 9.98
C HIS A 250 -0.64 -15.33 10.30
N GLU A 251 0.21 -14.32 10.11
CA GLU A 251 -0.11 -12.92 10.42
C GLU A 251 -1.34 -12.43 9.64
N LEU A 252 -1.41 -12.73 8.33
CA LEU A 252 -2.54 -12.33 7.49
C LEU A 252 -3.83 -13.07 7.85
N GLN A 253 -3.72 -14.34 8.26
CA GLN A 253 -4.88 -15.09 8.70
C GLN A 253 -5.45 -14.55 10.01
N GLU A 254 -4.62 -14.07 10.95
CA GLU A 254 -5.10 -13.41 12.17
C GLU A 254 -5.90 -12.13 11.84
N ILE A 255 -5.41 -11.33 10.89
CA ILE A 255 -6.14 -10.15 10.39
C ILE A 255 -7.47 -10.56 9.78
N ARG A 256 -7.47 -11.60 8.94
CA ARG A 256 -8.68 -12.08 8.27
C ARG A 256 -9.73 -12.59 9.27
N VAL A 257 -9.32 -13.36 10.28
CA VAL A 257 -10.23 -13.95 11.28
C VAL A 257 -10.82 -12.89 12.19
N SER A 258 -10.00 -11.94 12.67
CA SER A 258 -10.45 -10.87 13.56
C SER A 258 -11.52 -9.98 12.92
N LEU A 259 -11.37 -9.70 11.62
CA LEU A 259 -12.25 -8.80 10.87
C LEU A 259 -13.45 -9.51 10.20
N LYS A 260 -13.49 -10.86 10.15
CA LYS A 260 -14.49 -11.61 9.37
C LYS A 260 -15.95 -11.39 9.80
N LYS A 261 -16.18 -10.90 11.01
CA LYS A 261 -17.54 -10.66 11.52
C LYS A 261 -18.07 -9.36 10.88
N GLN A 262 -18.97 -9.52 9.90
CA GLN A 262 -19.87 -8.47 9.34
C GLN A 262 -19.34 -7.59 8.20
N ILE A 263 -18.22 -7.92 7.55
CA ILE A 263 -17.73 -7.13 6.40
C ILE A 263 -18.51 -7.48 5.12
N LYS A 264 -19.17 -6.48 4.53
CA LYS A 264 -19.83 -6.60 3.22
C LYS A 264 -18.83 -6.87 2.10
N ASP A 265 -17.70 -6.16 2.10
CA ASP A 265 -16.64 -6.24 1.10
C ASP A 265 -15.54 -7.28 1.44
N SER A 266 -15.90 -8.40 2.08
CA SER A 266 -14.91 -9.39 2.59
C SER A 266 -14.02 -9.98 1.49
N VAL A 267 -14.56 -10.13 0.27
CA VAL A 267 -13.80 -10.60 -0.91
C VAL A 267 -12.72 -9.60 -1.30
N LYS A 268 -13.01 -8.29 -1.28
CA LYS A 268 -12.02 -7.24 -1.61
C LYS A 268 -10.88 -7.22 -0.62
N LEU A 269 -11.19 -7.33 0.68
CA LEU A 269 -10.18 -7.43 1.72
C LEU A 269 -9.33 -8.69 1.56
N GLY A 270 -9.97 -9.84 1.29
CA GLY A 270 -9.28 -11.10 1.04
C GLY A 270 -8.26 -10.99 -0.10
N GLY A 271 -8.69 -10.48 -1.26
CA GLY A 271 -7.81 -10.28 -2.41
C GLY A 271 -6.69 -9.26 -2.15
N TYR A 272 -6.96 -8.19 -1.40
CA TYR A 272 -5.91 -7.24 -0.99
C TYR A 272 -4.85 -7.90 -0.11
N LEU A 273 -5.25 -8.68 0.90
CA LEU A 273 -4.30 -9.37 1.78
C LEU A 273 -3.47 -10.42 1.03
N GLU A 274 -4.05 -11.09 0.03
CA GLU A 274 -3.32 -12.01 -0.85
C GLU A 274 -2.29 -11.28 -1.74
N GLN A 275 -2.64 -10.10 -2.25
CA GLN A 275 -1.71 -9.28 -3.01
C GLN A 275 -0.57 -8.75 -2.15
N VAL A 276 -0.85 -8.31 -0.91
CA VAL A 276 0.20 -7.98 0.07
C VAL A 276 1.08 -9.20 0.32
N ALA A 277 0.50 -10.39 0.47
CA ALA A 277 1.27 -11.61 0.68
C ALA A 277 2.24 -11.89 -0.46
N HIS A 278 1.74 -11.81 -1.70
CA HIS A 278 2.53 -12.02 -2.89
C HIS A 278 3.66 -10.98 -3.01
N ASP A 279 3.34 -9.70 -2.82
CA ASP A 279 4.28 -8.60 -2.98
C ASP A 279 5.43 -8.64 -1.95
N VAL A 280 5.13 -9.03 -0.70
CA VAL A 280 6.18 -9.27 0.32
C VAL A 280 7.09 -10.43 -0.09
N LEU A 281 6.54 -11.51 -0.67
CA LEU A 281 7.32 -12.67 -1.09
C LEU A 281 8.17 -12.43 -2.35
N GLU A 282 7.78 -11.49 -3.20
CA GLU A 282 8.57 -11.04 -4.34
C GLU A 282 9.73 -10.14 -3.89
N HIS A 283 9.57 -9.37 -2.81
CA HIS A 283 10.54 -8.37 -2.35
C HIS A 283 11.21 -8.69 -1.00
N ILE A 284 11.35 -9.98 -0.64
CA ILE A 284 11.93 -10.41 0.65
C ILE A 284 13.34 -9.80 0.88
N GLU A 285 14.11 -9.62 -0.19
CA GLU A 285 15.48 -9.09 -0.14
C GLU A 285 15.56 -7.68 0.47
N LEU A 286 14.50 -6.88 0.32
CA LEU A 286 14.41 -5.55 0.93
C LEU A 286 14.31 -5.61 2.46
N PHE A 287 13.92 -6.76 3.03
CA PHE A 287 13.80 -6.97 4.47
C PHE A 287 15.05 -7.60 5.11
N GLU A 288 16.08 -7.97 4.34
CA GLU A 288 17.32 -8.52 4.88
C GLU A 288 18.02 -7.52 5.82
N ALA A 289 18.97 -7.97 6.64
CA ALA A 289 19.65 -7.08 7.58
C ALA A 289 20.39 -5.96 6.84
N GLN A 290 20.31 -4.72 7.35
CA GLN A 290 21.01 -3.58 6.77
C GLN A 290 22.52 -3.79 6.87
N GLU A 291 23.23 -3.74 5.74
CA GLU A 291 24.62 -3.32 5.74
C GLU A 291 24.65 -1.79 5.95
N THR A 292 25.50 -1.32 6.87
CA THR A 292 25.62 0.12 7.18
C THR A 292 25.92 0.92 5.92
N GLY A 293 25.03 1.83 5.52
CA GLY A 293 25.21 2.75 4.38
C GLY A 293 24.28 2.54 3.18
N ASP A 294 23.37 1.56 3.22
CA ASP A 294 22.42 1.31 2.13
C ASP A 294 21.12 2.14 2.25
N GLU A 295 21.21 3.44 1.98
CA GLU A 295 20.06 4.36 2.01
C GLU A 295 19.03 4.07 0.92
N GLU A 296 19.46 3.60 -0.26
CA GLU A 296 18.57 3.30 -1.38
C GLU A 296 17.62 2.15 -1.06
N ARG A 297 18.12 1.06 -0.47
CA ARG A 297 17.29 -0.07 -0.07
C ARG A 297 16.31 0.32 1.04
N GLN A 298 16.73 1.17 1.98
CA GLN A 298 15.86 1.67 3.04
C GLN A 298 14.67 2.46 2.46
N LEU A 299 14.92 3.37 1.51
CA LEU A 299 13.86 4.11 0.83
C LEU A 299 12.93 3.20 0.02
N ALA A 300 13.48 2.16 -0.63
CA ALA A 300 12.68 1.17 -1.34
C ALA A 300 11.78 0.38 -0.38
N LEU A 301 12.30 -0.06 0.77
CA LEU A 301 11.52 -0.75 1.79
C LEU A 301 10.41 0.14 2.37
N GLU A 302 10.70 1.41 2.65
CA GLU A 302 9.69 2.37 3.12
C GLU A 302 8.57 2.57 2.10
N SER A 303 8.94 2.69 0.82
CA SER A 303 8.00 2.83 -0.29
C SER A 303 7.13 1.57 -0.46
N LEU A 304 7.72 0.38 -0.30
CA LEU A 304 7.01 -0.89 -0.31
C LEU A 304 5.99 -0.96 0.84
N LEU A 305 6.45 -0.71 2.07
CA LEU A 305 5.60 -0.77 3.28
C LEU A 305 4.49 0.28 3.28
N ALA A 306 4.69 1.42 2.60
CA ALA A 306 3.66 2.43 2.42
C ALA A 306 2.45 1.89 1.62
N GLN A 307 2.67 0.97 0.67
CA GLN A 307 1.60 0.35 -0.12
C GLN A 307 0.74 -0.60 0.72
N TYR A 308 1.27 -1.12 1.82
CA TYR A 308 0.54 -2.01 2.74
C TYR A 308 -0.29 -1.24 3.78
N GLN A 309 -0.19 0.09 3.80
CA GLN A 309 -0.97 0.91 4.72
C GLN A 309 -2.43 1.02 4.26
N VAL A 310 -3.31 1.17 5.25
CA VAL A 310 -4.74 1.38 5.05
C VAL A 310 -5.09 2.82 5.38
N ASN A 311 -5.61 3.53 4.38
CA ASN A 311 -6.02 4.92 4.51
C ASN A 311 -7.47 4.97 4.97
N LEU A 312 -7.68 5.12 6.29
CA LEU A 312 -9.00 5.35 6.88
C LEU A 312 -9.44 6.79 6.62
N VAL A 313 -10.36 6.99 5.67
CA VAL A 313 -10.85 8.32 5.26
C VAL A 313 -12.05 8.74 6.09
N VAL A 314 -12.96 7.80 6.37
CA VAL A 314 -14.14 8.04 7.20
C VAL A 314 -14.13 7.04 8.35
N ASP A 315 -13.99 7.55 9.57
CA ASP A 315 -14.07 6.80 10.82
C ASP A 315 -15.39 7.14 11.52
N ASN A 316 -16.28 6.17 11.62
CA ASN A 316 -17.58 6.31 12.26
C ASN A 316 -17.64 5.62 13.63
N SER A 317 -16.49 5.26 14.22
CA SER A 317 -16.41 4.53 15.50
C SER A 317 -17.07 5.24 16.68
N ALA A 318 -17.09 6.58 16.67
CA ALA A 318 -17.67 7.40 17.74
C ALA A 318 -19.14 7.78 17.49
N LEU A 319 -19.71 7.43 16.34
CA LEU A 319 -21.08 7.79 16.00
C LEU A 319 -22.10 6.87 16.67
N ARG A 320 -23.29 7.44 16.94
CA ARG A 320 -24.46 6.71 17.45
C ARG A 320 -25.59 6.60 16.43
N GLY A 321 -25.51 7.37 15.35
CA GLY A 321 -26.42 7.33 14.22
C GLY A 321 -25.75 7.87 12.95
N ALA A 322 -26.54 8.28 11.97
CA ALA A 322 -26.02 8.89 10.75
C ALA A 322 -25.34 10.26 11.04
N PRO A 323 -24.29 10.62 10.29
CA PRO A 323 -23.62 11.90 10.45
C PRO A 323 -24.46 13.04 9.86
N VAL A 324 -24.35 14.22 10.47
CA VAL A 324 -24.87 15.47 9.93
C VAL A 324 -23.69 16.40 9.71
N ILE A 325 -23.47 16.79 8.46
CA ILE A 325 -22.40 17.69 8.04
C ILE A 325 -23.10 18.94 7.50
N VAL A 326 -22.81 20.09 8.13
CA VAL A 326 -23.39 21.41 7.79
C VAL A 326 -22.27 22.32 7.34
#